data_AF-N6VB07-F1
#
_entry.id   AF-N6VB07-F1
#
_cell.length_a   1.000
_cell.length_b   1.000
_cell.length_c   1.000
_cell.angle_alpha   90.00
_cell.angle_beta   90.00
_cell.angle_gamma   90.00
#
_symmetry.space_group_name_H-M   'P 1'
#
loop_
_entity.id
_entity.type
_entity.pdbx_description
1 polymer ?
#
loop_
_entity_poly.entity_id
_entity_poly.type
_entity_poly.pdbx_seq_one_letter_code
_entity_poly.pdbx_strand_id
1 'polypeptide(L)' 'MSDEIRRKDAREKIILGGLIVKAGLREANKSFILGCLIHAAKLDKNSKEYKDFEKIGKDAFTDMRITNDT' A
#
# COMPACT_ATOMS: atom_id res chain seq x y z
N MET A 1 15.34 -6.45 23.92
CA MET A 1 14.48 -5.34 23.45
C MET A 1 14.83 -4.86 22.04
N SER A 2 16.11 -4.75 21.65
CA SER A 2 16.53 -4.34 20.28
C SER A 2 16.04 -5.24 19.15
N ASP A 3 16.01 -6.56 19.38
CA ASP A 3 15.79 -7.54 18.31
C ASP A 3 14.32 -7.68 17.94
N GLU A 4 13.44 -7.49 18.91
CA GLU A 4 12.00 -7.48 18.71
C GLU A 4 11.54 -6.27 17.90
N ILE A 5 12.10 -5.09 18.20
CA ILE A 5 11.87 -3.85 17.45
C ILE A 5 12.31 -4.05 15.99
N ARG A 6 13.54 -4.54 15.76
CA ARG A 6 14.04 -4.82 14.40
C ARG A 6 13.17 -5.82 13.64
N ARG A 7 12.69 -6.89 14.31
CA ARG A 7 11.81 -7.89 13.69
C ARG A 7 10.44 -7.32 13.35
N LYS A 8 9.89 -6.43 14.19
CA LYS A 8 8.64 -5.72 13.91
C LYS A 8 8.78 -4.80 12.70
N ASP A 9 9.83 -3.98 12.67
CA ASP A 9 10.10 -3.06 11.56
C ASP A 9 10.30 -3.79 10.23
N ALA A 10 11.02 -4.92 10.25
CA ALA A 10 11.22 -5.73 9.06
C ALA A 10 9.88 -6.27 8.51
N ARG A 11 9.01 -6.77 9.38
CA ARG A 11 7.67 -7.24 8.99
C ARG A 11 6.81 -6.11 8.43
N GLU A 12 6.84 -4.95 9.05
CA GLU A 12 6.08 -3.78 8.58
C GLU A 12 6.54 -3.33 7.19
N LYS A 13 7.86 -3.25 6.97
CA LYS A 13 8.43 -2.94 5.65
C LYS A 13 8.04 -3.98 4.58
N ILE A 14 7.99 -5.26 4.94
CA ILE A 14 7.55 -6.33 4.02
C ILE A 14 6.08 -6.15 3.65
N ILE A 15 5.20 -5.88 4.62
CA ILE A 15 3.77 -5.67 4.38
C ILE A 15 3.56 -4.45 3.46
N LEU A 16 4.23 -3.33 3.76
CA LEU A 16 4.16 -2.11 2.94
C LEU A 16 4.69 -2.36 1.52
N GLY A 17 5.79 -3.10 1.36
CA GLY A 17 6.30 -3.51 0.05
C GLY A 17 5.32 -4.40 -0.73
N GLY A 18 4.57 -5.26 -0.02
CA GLY A 18 3.51 -6.08 -0.61
C GLY A 18 2.38 -5.27 -1.24
N LEU A 19 2.05 -4.09 -0.69
CA LEU A 19 1.05 -3.19 -1.26
C LEU A 19 1.46 -2.67 -2.64
N ILE A 20 2.75 -2.34 -2.82
CA ILE A 20 3.30 -1.87 -4.10
C ILE A 20 3.14 -2.96 -5.18
N VAL A 21 3.46 -4.21 -4.83
CA VAL A 21 3.33 -5.34 -5.76
C VAL A 21 1.85 -5.59 -6.09
N LYS A 22 0.95 -5.54 -5.10
CA LYS A 22 -0.50 -5.69 -5.30
C LYS A 22 -1.09 -4.61 -6.20
N ALA A 23 -0.54 -3.39 -6.14
CA ALA A 23 -0.92 -2.30 -7.05
C ALA A 23 -0.37 -2.45 -8.48
N GLY A 24 0.31 -3.56 -8.80
CA GLY A 24 0.91 -3.78 -10.13
C GLY A 24 2.17 -2.96 -10.38
N LEU A 25 2.77 -2.37 -9.35
CA LEU A 25 3.89 -1.42 -9.47
C LEU A 25 5.26 -2.06 -9.25
N ARG A 26 5.37 -3.40 -9.33
CA ARG A 26 6.65 -4.10 -9.07
C ARG A 26 7.77 -3.60 -9.98
N GLU A 27 7.48 -3.42 -11.26
CA GLU A 27 8.44 -2.97 -12.27
C GLU A 27 8.42 -1.45 -12.48
N ALA A 28 7.61 -0.72 -11.70
CA ALA A 28 7.51 0.73 -11.84
C ALA A 28 8.77 1.43 -11.29
N ASN A 29 9.06 2.62 -11.84
CA ASN A 29 10.18 3.43 -11.38
C ASN A 29 9.99 3.82 -9.89
N LYS A 30 11.02 3.61 -9.08
CA LYS A 30 10.98 3.88 -7.62
C LYS A 30 10.66 5.34 -7.28
N SER A 31 11.15 6.28 -8.07
CA SER A 31 10.86 7.71 -7.90
C SER A 31 9.40 8.04 -8.18
N PHE A 32 8.79 7.36 -9.15
CA PHE A 32 7.36 7.49 -9.42
C PHE A 32 6.52 6.99 -8.24
N ILE A 33 6.80 5.78 -7.74
CA ILE A 33 6.09 5.20 -6.58
C ILE A 33 6.20 6.14 -5.38
N LEU A 34 7.41 6.60 -5.06
CA LEU A 34 7.64 7.50 -3.93
C LEU A 34 6.90 8.84 -4.12
N GLY A 35 6.88 9.39 -5.32
CA GLY A 35 6.12 10.59 -5.66
C GLY A 35 4.62 10.43 -5.39
N CYS A 36 4.01 9.33 -5.84
CA CYS A 36 2.61 9.01 -5.57
C CYS A 36 2.33 8.92 -4.07
N LEU A 37 3.17 8.22 -3.31
CA LEU A 37 3.00 8.07 -1.86
C LEU A 37 3.13 9.40 -1.11
N ILE A 38 4.08 10.26 -1.49
CA ILE A 38 4.23 11.59 -0.90
C ILE A 38 3.02 12.47 -1.24
N HIS A 39 2.48 12.37 -2.46
CA HIS A 39 1.28 13.09 -2.84
C HIS A 39 0.08 12.65 -2.00
N ALA A 40 -0.14 11.33 -1.89
CA ALA A 40 -1.21 10.76 -1.07
C ALA A 40 -1.06 11.12 0.43
N ALA A 41 0.17 11.14 0.95
CA ALA A 41 0.44 11.48 2.34
C ALA A 41 0.07 12.93 2.72
N LYS A 42 -0.06 13.82 1.73
CA LYS A 42 -0.46 15.23 1.94
C LYS A 42 -1.97 15.43 1.93
N LEU A 43 -2.75 14.42 1.54
CA LEU A 43 -4.20 14.53 1.47
C LEU A 43 -4.82 14.60 2.88
N ASP A 44 -5.84 15.43 3.02
CA ASP A 44 -6.66 15.46 4.22
C ASP A 44 -7.51 14.19 4.28
N LYS A 45 -7.53 13.50 5.43
CA LYS A 45 -8.26 12.25 5.62
C LYS A 45 -9.78 12.37 5.41
N ASN A 46 -10.34 13.56 5.56
CA ASN A 46 -11.75 13.86 5.34
C ASN A 46 -12.05 14.31 3.91
N SER A 47 -11.01 14.60 3.12
CA SER A 47 -11.16 14.98 1.72
C SER A 47 -11.83 13.86 0.92
N LYS A 48 -12.57 14.27 -0.12
CA LYS A 48 -13.18 13.33 -1.06
C LYS A 48 -12.11 12.45 -1.72
N GLU A 49 -10.99 13.05 -2.12
CA GLU A 49 -9.89 12.35 -2.80
C GLU A 49 -9.28 11.24 -1.94
N TYR A 50 -9.02 11.51 -0.65
CA TYR A 50 -8.54 10.48 0.27
C TYR A 50 -9.55 9.32 0.40
N LYS A 51 -10.84 9.64 0.53
CA LYS A 51 -11.91 8.62 0.62
C LYS A 51 -12.05 7.80 -0.67
N ASP A 52 -11.87 8.42 -1.82
CA ASP A 52 -11.89 7.74 -3.12
C ASP A 52 -10.72 6.75 -3.21
N PHE A 53 -9.50 7.15 -2.84
CA PHE A 53 -8.36 6.23 -2.78
C PHE A 53 -8.56 5.08 -1.78
N GLU A 54 -9.14 5.37 -0.61
CA GLU A 54 -9.47 4.34 0.37
C GLU A 54 -10.47 3.32 -0.20
N LYS A 55 -11.50 3.78 -0.92
CA LYS A 55 -12.48 2.92 -1.58
C LYS A 55 -11.81 2.03 -2.64
N ILE A 56 -11.00 2.61 -3.53
CA ILE A 56 -10.26 1.85 -4.55
C ILE A 56 -9.39 0.77 -3.90
N GLY A 57 -8.70 1.11 -2.80
CA GLY A 57 -7.91 0.14 -2.05
C GLY A 57 -8.75 -1.02 -1.50
N LYS A 58 -9.90 -0.73 -0.89
CA LYS A 58 -10.82 -1.75 -0.35
C LYS A 58 -11.32 -2.70 -1.45
N ASP A 59 -11.68 -2.15 -2.61
CA ASP A 59 -12.15 -2.93 -3.76
C ASP A 59 -11.03 -3.86 -4.28
N ALA A 60 -9.80 -3.34 -4.45
CA ALA A 60 -8.63 -4.14 -4.87
C ALA A 60 -8.23 -5.25 -3.87
N PHE A 61 -8.55 -5.10 -2.59
CA PHE A 61 -8.40 -6.18 -1.61
C PHE A 61 -9.47 -7.26 -1.73
N THR A 62 -10.67 -6.90 -2.17
CA THR A 62 -11.82 -7.79 -2.30
C THR A 62 -11.74 -8.59 -3.60
N ASP A 63 -11.44 -7.95 -4.73
CA ASP A 63 -11.35 -8.61 -6.04
C ASP A 63 -10.29 -9.72 -6.08
N MET A 64 -9.17 -9.54 -5.38
CA MET A 64 -8.11 -10.55 -5.30
C MET A 64 -8.49 -11.78 -4.45
N ARG A 65 -9.51 -11.70 -3.58
CA ARG A 65 -10.00 -12.90 -2.88
C ARG A 65 -10.71 -13.84 -3.85
N ILE A 66 -11.40 -13.28 -4.83
CA ILE A 66 -12.15 -14.06 -5.84
C ILE A 66 -11.18 -14.79 -6.79
N THR A 67 -10.02 -14.21 -7.10
CA THR A 67 -9.06 -14.81 -8.04
C THR A 67 -8.13 -15.88 -7.45
N ASN A 68 -8.08 -16.05 -6.12
CA ASN A 68 -7.27 -17.10 -5.48
C ASN A 68 -8.10 -18.32 -5.03
N ASP A 69 -9.43 -18.27 -5.16
CA ASP A 69 -10.37 -19.35 -4.82
C ASP A 69 -10.91 -20.10 -6.08
N THR A 70 -10.34 -19.87 -7.27
CA THR A 70 -10.65 -20.58 -8.53
C THR A 70 -9.38 -21.14 -9.14
#